data_AF-A0A5R9GJ94-F1
#
_entry.id   AF-A0A5R9GJ94-F1
#
_cell.length_a   1.000
_cell.length_b   1.000
_cell.length_c   1.000
_cell.angle_alpha   90.00
_cell.angle_beta   90.00
_cell.angle_gamma   90.00
#
_symmetry.space_group_name_H-M   'P 1'
#
loop_
_entity.id
_entity.type
_entity.pdbx_description
1 polymer ?
#
loop_
_entity_poly.entity_id
_entity_poly.type
_entity_poly.pdbx_seq_one_letter_code
_entity_poly.pdbx_strand_id
1 'polypeptide(L)'
;MKILQDHKLTIAAGFALTAILIGAAFASGGGLTADQALGAVSRWGHFLSGITWIGLLYYFNLVQVPSLAGVSAETKADLFKEGSIVRRALFWFRFAAMFTVLFGLLLLFGLWKQGGAHAIGVDIMIGATFGIIMWLNVALIIWPNQKKVIGIVAADATAKAAAGKRALIASRINTMLSIPMLFFMASSAHFPIFG
;
A
#
# COMPACT_ATOMS: atom_id res chain seq x y z
N MET A 1 -18.57 22.32 -14.05
CA MET A 1 -17.37 21.52 -14.38
C MET A 1 -17.54 20.10 -13.84
N LYS A 2 -18.29 19.24 -14.55
CA LYS A 2 -18.71 17.92 -14.06
C LYS A 2 -17.54 17.00 -13.71
N ILE A 3 -16.43 17.11 -14.44
CA ILE A 3 -15.22 16.29 -14.25
C ILE A 3 -14.56 16.50 -12.89
N LEU A 4 -14.58 17.71 -12.32
CA LEU A 4 -13.98 18.00 -11.00
C LEU A 4 -14.96 17.79 -9.83
N GLN A 5 -16.26 17.67 -10.11
CA GLN A 5 -17.30 17.48 -9.11
C GLN A 5 -17.56 15.99 -8.80
N ASP A 6 -17.18 15.10 -9.72
CA ASP A 6 -17.28 13.64 -9.54
C ASP A 6 -15.89 13.04 -9.30
N HIS A 7 -15.67 12.48 -8.12
CA HIS A 7 -14.35 11.94 -7.74
C HIS A 7 -13.85 10.83 -8.68
N LYS A 8 -14.74 10.01 -9.26
CA LYS A 8 -14.34 8.95 -10.19
C LYS A 8 -13.89 9.54 -11.51
N LEU A 9 -14.61 10.56 -12.00
CA LEU A 9 -14.22 11.29 -13.20
C LEU A 9 -12.90 12.03 -12.99
N THR A 10 -12.70 12.66 -11.83
CA THR A 10 -11.41 13.31 -11.49
C THR A 10 -10.26 12.32 -11.49
N ILE A 11 -10.43 11.16 -10.86
CA ILE A 11 -9.40 10.11 -10.84
C ILE A 11 -9.12 9.62 -12.27
N ALA A 12 -10.17 9.28 -13.03
CA ALA A 12 -10.05 8.82 -14.42
C ALA A 12 -9.35 9.86 -15.31
N ALA A 13 -9.63 11.15 -15.10
CA ALA A 13 -8.99 12.26 -15.80
C ALA A 13 -7.48 12.29 -15.55
N GLY A 14 -7.03 11.99 -14.32
CA GLY A 14 -5.60 11.88 -14.00
C GLY A 14 -4.90 10.80 -14.83
N PHE A 15 -5.50 9.60 -14.90
CA PHE A 15 -4.97 8.51 -15.74
C PHE A 15 -4.99 8.86 -17.24
N ALA A 16 -6.08 9.47 -17.72
CA ALA A 16 -6.20 9.92 -19.10
C ALA A 16 -5.13 10.97 -19.45
N LEU A 17 -4.89 11.93 -18.56
CA LEU A 17 -3.84 12.94 -18.72
C LEU A 17 -2.46 12.28 -18.80
N THR A 18 -2.15 11.32 -17.93
CA THR A 18 -0.90 10.55 -18.02
C THR A 18 -0.76 9.85 -19.37
N ALA A 19 -1.81 9.19 -19.86
CA ALA A 19 -1.80 8.52 -21.16
C ALA A 19 -1.59 9.51 -22.34
N ILE A 20 -2.23 10.68 -22.29
CA ILE A 20 -2.05 11.74 -23.29
C ILE A 20 -0.61 12.24 -23.31
N LEU A 21 -0.01 12.49 -22.14
CA LEU A 21 1.38 12.94 -22.04
C LEU A 21 2.38 11.90 -22.55
N ILE A 22 2.12 10.62 -22.29
CA ILE A 22 2.91 9.52 -22.88
C ILE A 22 2.76 9.53 -24.40
N GLY A 23 1.52 9.59 -24.93
CA GLY A 23 1.28 9.66 -26.38
C GLY A 23 2.00 10.85 -27.04
N ALA A 24 1.98 12.02 -26.40
CA ALA A 24 2.71 13.20 -26.87
C ALA A 24 4.23 12.98 -26.89
N ALA A 25 4.80 12.35 -25.86
CA ALA A 25 6.23 12.02 -25.81
C ALA A 25 6.64 11.06 -26.95
N PHE A 26 5.79 10.08 -27.27
CA PHE A 26 6.00 9.21 -28.44
C PHE A 26 5.93 9.97 -29.76
N ALA A 27 4.96 10.89 -29.90
CA ALA A 27 4.81 11.71 -31.09
C ALA A 27 6.00 12.68 -31.31
N SER A 28 6.69 13.10 -30.24
CA SER A 28 7.88 13.95 -30.31
C SER A 28 9.19 13.16 -30.50
N GLY A 29 9.13 11.88 -30.84
CA GLY A 29 10.31 11.02 -31.03
C GLY A 29 10.93 10.47 -29.75
N GLY A 30 10.32 10.72 -28.58
CA GLY A 30 10.63 10.03 -27.34
C GLY A 30 9.89 8.71 -27.22
N GLY A 31 9.97 8.05 -26.06
CA GLY A 31 9.17 6.85 -25.78
C GLY A 31 9.85 5.87 -24.83
N LEU A 32 9.23 4.70 -24.71
CA LEU A 32 9.76 3.55 -23.99
C LEU A 32 9.91 2.38 -24.96
N THR A 33 11.03 1.67 -24.91
CA THR A 33 11.13 0.36 -25.58
C THR A 33 10.19 -0.64 -24.89
N ALA A 34 9.86 -1.75 -25.58
CA ALA A 34 9.05 -2.82 -24.99
C ALA A 34 9.67 -3.36 -23.69
N ASP A 35 11.00 -3.48 -23.65
CA ASP A 35 11.75 -3.92 -22.45
C ASP A 35 11.70 -2.89 -21.32
N GLN A 36 11.65 -1.59 -21.64
CA GLN A 36 11.52 -0.52 -20.64
C GLN A 36 10.09 -0.38 -20.11
N ALA A 37 9.08 -0.68 -20.94
CA ALA A 37 7.68 -0.48 -20.61
C ALA A 37 7.25 -1.27 -19.35
N LEU A 38 7.64 -2.55 -19.26
CA LEU A 38 7.31 -3.36 -18.09
C LEU A 38 7.94 -2.80 -16.80
N GLY A 39 9.20 -2.36 -16.87
CA GLY A 39 9.90 -1.75 -15.73
C GLY A 39 9.27 -0.43 -15.31
N ALA A 40 8.88 0.42 -16.28
CA ALA A 40 8.24 1.70 -16.03
C ALA A 40 6.84 1.52 -15.39
N VAL A 41 6.00 0.64 -15.95
CA VAL A 41 4.67 0.35 -15.41
C VAL A 41 4.77 -0.29 -14.03
N SER A 42 5.70 -1.23 -13.83
CA SER A 42 5.91 -1.85 -12.51
C SER A 42 6.35 -0.81 -11.48
N ARG A 43 7.25 0.11 -11.84
CA ARG A 43 7.70 1.16 -10.93
C ARG A 43 6.59 2.14 -10.58
N TRP A 44 5.85 2.59 -11.58
CA TRP A 44 4.72 3.49 -11.36
C TRP A 44 3.60 2.85 -10.55
N GLY A 45 3.27 1.59 -10.86
CA GLY A 45 2.31 0.78 -10.09
C GLY A 45 2.75 0.61 -8.63
N HIS A 46 4.03 0.29 -8.41
CA HIS A 46 4.62 0.15 -7.07
C HIS A 46 4.50 1.45 -6.26
N PHE A 47 4.78 2.61 -6.87
CA PHE A 47 4.63 3.90 -6.20
C PHE A 47 3.18 4.21 -5.85
N LEU A 48 2.27 4.07 -6.81
CA LEU A 48 0.86 4.41 -6.60
C LEU A 48 0.23 3.53 -5.51
N SER A 49 0.47 2.22 -5.57
CA SER A 49 -0.02 1.31 -4.54
C SER A 49 0.72 1.48 -3.22
N GLY A 50 2.03 1.77 -3.25
CA GLY A 50 2.86 1.94 -2.07
C GLY A 50 2.46 3.16 -1.25
N ILE A 51 2.25 4.30 -1.91
CA ILE A 51 1.73 5.52 -1.29
C ILE A 51 0.34 5.25 -0.70
N THR A 52 -0.54 4.56 -1.43
CA THR A 52 -1.87 4.21 -0.92
C THR A 52 -1.80 3.31 0.31
N TRP A 53 -0.93 2.29 0.29
CA TRP A 53 -0.78 1.34 1.38
C TRP A 53 -0.22 2.01 2.64
N ILE A 54 0.95 2.65 2.52
CA ILE A 54 1.64 3.25 3.66
C ILE A 54 0.91 4.51 4.14
N GLY A 55 0.31 5.28 3.24
CA GLY A 55 -0.57 6.40 3.60
C GLY A 55 -1.76 5.95 4.45
N LEU A 56 -2.43 4.85 4.08
CA LEU A 56 -3.52 4.29 4.89
C LEU A 56 -3.01 3.68 6.20
N LEU A 57 -1.83 3.06 6.22
CA LEU A 57 -1.20 2.56 7.44
C LEU A 57 -0.99 3.69 8.46
N TYR A 58 -0.47 4.82 8.01
CA TYR A 58 -0.24 6.00 8.84
C TYR A 58 -1.55 6.68 9.22
N TYR A 59 -2.51 6.78 8.31
CA TYR A 59 -3.86 7.24 8.64
C TYR A 59 -4.46 6.41 9.79
N PHE A 60 -4.35 5.08 9.75
CA PHE A 60 -4.88 4.25 10.83
C PHE A 60 -4.21 4.50 12.17
N ASN A 61 -2.88 4.60 12.20
CA ASN A 61 -2.12 4.66 13.46
C ASN A 61 -2.02 6.07 14.03
N LEU A 62 -1.96 7.10 13.19
CA LEU A 62 -1.80 8.50 13.59
C LEU A 62 -3.14 9.22 13.75
N VAL A 63 -4.16 8.85 12.98
CA VAL A 63 -5.44 9.59 12.92
C VAL A 63 -6.61 8.75 13.42
N GLN A 64 -6.93 7.65 12.74
CA GLN A 64 -8.16 6.91 12.98
C GLN A 64 -8.20 6.28 14.38
N VAL A 65 -7.17 5.50 14.76
CA VAL A 65 -7.16 4.79 16.04
C VAL A 65 -7.17 5.75 17.23
N PRO A 66 -6.34 6.81 17.29
CA PRO A 66 -6.42 7.80 18.36
C PRO A 66 -7.80 8.48 18.43
N SER A 67 -8.38 8.85 17.29
CA SER A 67 -9.71 9.49 17.24
C SER A 67 -10.80 8.56 17.78
N LEU A 68 -10.69 7.25 17.55
CA LEU A 68 -11.64 6.27 18.06
C LEU A 68 -11.58 6.07 19.58
N ALA A 69 -10.54 6.54 20.28
CA ALA A 69 -10.46 6.39 21.73
C ALA A 69 -11.56 7.18 22.47
N GLY A 70 -11.91 8.36 21.95
CA GLY A 70 -12.84 9.30 22.60
C GLY A 70 -14.31 9.22 22.17
N VAL A 71 -14.67 8.32 21.24
CA VAL A 71 -16.04 8.23 20.71
C VAL A 71 -16.86 7.11 21.35
N SER A 72 -18.19 7.30 21.40
CA SER A 72 -19.13 6.34 22.00
C SER A 72 -19.17 5.00 21.24
N ALA A 73 -19.72 3.96 21.88
CA ALA A 73 -19.88 2.65 21.25
C ALA A 73 -20.81 2.70 20.02
N GLU A 74 -21.86 3.52 20.07
CA GLU A 74 -22.78 3.75 18.95
C GLU A 74 -22.06 4.39 17.77
N THR A 75 -21.27 5.45 18.00
CA THR A 75 -20.48 6.08 16.95
C THR A 75 -19.47 5.10 16.34
N LYS A 76 -18.84 4.24 17.16
CA LYS A 76 -17.97 3.17 16.62
C LYS A 76 -18.75 2.20 15.74
N ALA A 77 -19.94 1.79 16.15
CA ALA A 77 -20.76 0.89 15.35
C ALA A 77 -21.08 1.52 13.98
N ASP A 78 -21.44 2.80 13.95
CA ASP A 78 -21.71 3.52 12.69
C ASP A 78 -20.46 3.65 11.81
N LEU A 79 -19.31 3.98 12.40
CA LEU A 79 -18.04 4.08 11.68
C LEU A 79 -17.55 2.74 11.11
N PHE A 80 -17.98 1.61 11.66
CA PHE A 80 -17.59 0.25 11.22
C PHE A 80 -18.69 -0.47 10.42
N LYS A 81 -19.82 0.18 10.11
CA LYS A 81 -20.92 -0.39 9.32
C LYS A 81 -20.51 -0.66 7.87
N GLU A 82 -21.35 -1.39 7.14
CA GLU A 82 -21.12 -1.64 5.72
C GLU A 82 -21.09 -0.33 4.91
N GLY A 83 -20.13 -0.23 3.98
CA GLY A 83 -19.95 0.99 3.17
C GLY A 83 -19.33 2.18 3.90
N SER A 84 -19.00 2.04 5.19
CA SER A 84 -18.38 3.10 5.98
C SER A 84 -16.97 3.46 5.51
N ILE A 85 -16.49 4.63 5.96
CA ILE A 85 -15.12 5.08 5.72
C ILE A 85 -14.07 4.05 6.19
N VAL A 86 -14.27 3.43 7.36
CA VAL A 86 -13.34 2.43 7.90
C VAL A 86 -13.28 1.21 6.99
N ARG A 87 -14.43 0.64 6.59
CA ARG A 87 -14.43 -0.54 5.72
C ARG A 87 -13.83 -0.25 4.34
N ARG A 88 -14.08 0.95 3.79
CA ARG A 88 -13.45 1.40 2.54
C ARG A 88 -11.94 1.52 2.68
N ALA A 89 -11.46 2.13 3.76
CA ALA A 89 -10.04 2.25 4.04
C ALA A 89 -9.38 0.87 4.20
N LEU A 90 -10.00 -0.06 4.93
CA LEU A 90 -9.50 -1.43 5.10
C LEU A 90 -9.44 -2.20 3.78
N PHE A 91 -10.46 -2.04 2.93
CA PHE A 91 -10.47 -2.62 1.59
C PHE A 91 -9.26 -2.14 0.76
N TRP A 92 -9.09 -0.83 0.64
CA TRP A 92 -7.99 -0.25 -0.14
C TRP A 92 -6.62 -0.59 0.46
N PHE A 93 -6.49 -0.56 1.79
CA PHE A 93 -5.26 -0.95 2.48
C PHE A 93 -4.82 -2.37 2.10
N ARG A 94 -5.75 -3.33 2.07
CA ARG A 94 -5.44 -4.73 1.74
C ARG A 94 -4.94 -4.87 0.30
N PHE A 95 -5.67 -4.30 -0.65
CA PHE A 95 -5.30 -4.43 -2.06
C PHE A 95 -4.06 -3.62 -2.41
N ALA A 96 -3.91 -2.41 -1.86
CA ALA A 96 -2.71 -1.60 -2.04
C ALA A 96 -1.47 -2.32 -1.51
N ALA A 97 -1.55 -3.00 -0.36
CA ALA A 97 -0.44 -3.81 0.15
C ALA A 97 -0.04 -4.92 -0.82
N MET A 98 -1.02 -5.67 -1.33
CA MET A 98 -0.80 -6.76 -2.28
C MET A 98 -0.18 -6.26 -3.60
N PHE A 99 -0.72 -5.19 -4.18
CA PHE A 99 -0.20 -4.64 -5.44
C PHE A 99 1.20 -4.04 -5.26
N THR A 100 1.48 -3.43 -4.10
CA THR A 100 2.83 -2.92 -3.81
C THR A 100 3.85 -4.05 -3.82
N VAL A 101 3.57 -5.14 -3.11
CA VAL A 101 4.48 -6.29 -3.12
C VAL A 101 4.57 -6.93 -4.51
N LEU A 102 3.45 -7.10 -5.22
CA LEU A 102 3.46 -7.64 -6.58
C LEU A 102 4.37 -6.84 -7.52
N PHE A 103 4.17 -5.52 -7.60
CA PHE A 103 5.00 -4.66 -8.44
C PHE A 103 6.45 -4.60 -7.95
N GLY A 104 6.68 -4.65 -6.64
CA GLY A 104 8.03 -4.69 -6.07
C GLY A 104 8.79 -5.96 -6.47
N LEU A 105 8.11 -7.12 -6.46
CA LEU A 105 8.69 -8.39 -6.91
C LEU A 105 8.99 -8.37 -8.41
N LEU A 106 8.13 -7.75 -9.25
CA LEU A 106 8.40 -7.56 -10.66
C LEU A 106 9.64 -6.68 -10.90
N LEU A 107 9.84 -5.63 -10.09
CA LEU A 107 11.03 -4.79 -10.16
C LEU A 107 12.30 -5.55 -9.75
N LEU A 108 12.25 -6.30 -8.65
CA LEU A 108 13.38 -7.14 -8.21
C LEU A 108 13.74 -8.19 -9.25
N PHE A 109 12.74 -8.83 -9.86
CA PHE A 109 12.95 -9.76 -10.97
C PHE A 109 13.59 -9.07 -12.19
N GLY A 110 13.16 -7.85 -12.50
CA GLY A 110 13.76 -7.02 -13.55
C GLY A 110 15.24 -6.73 -13.31
N LEU A 111 15.61 -6.34 -12.08
CA LEU A 111 17.01 -6.14 -11.68
C LEU A 111 17.82 -7.44 -11.80
N TRP A 112 17.28 -8.54 -11.30
CA TRP A 112 17.92 -9.85 -11.39
C TRP A 112 18.17 -10.29 -12.83
N LYS A 113 17.22 -10.05 -13.75
CA LYS A 113 17.40 -10.35 -15.18
C LYS A 113 18.54 -9.55 -15.82
N GLN A 114 18.80 -8.33 -15.34
CA GLN A 114 19.80 -7.43 -15.91
C GLN A 114 21.23 -7.72 -15.42
N GLY A 115 21.42 -8.15 -14.17
CA GLY A 115 22.76 -8.33 -13.61
C GLY A 115 22.87 -9.37 -12.50
N GLY A 116 21.90 -10.28 -12.40
CA GLY A 116 21.87 -11.33 -11.38
C GLY A 116 21.75 -10.77 -9.96
N ALA A 117 22.28 -11.50 -8.98
CA ALA A 117 22.22 -11.09 -7.57
C ALA A 117 22.97 -9.77 -7.30
N HIS A 118 24.02 -9.47 -8.06
CA HIS A 118 24.82 -8.25 -7.91
C HIS A 118 24.05 -6.98 -8.29
N ALA A 119 22.97 -7.09 -9.07
CA ALA A 119 22.11 -5.96 -9.40
C ALA A 119 21.13 -5.58 -8.28
N ILE A 120 21.04 -6.37 -7.22
CA ILE A 120 20.16 -6.14 -6.07
C ILE A 120 21.02 -5.73 -4.87
N GLY A 121 21.13 -4.42 -4.64
CA GLY A 121 21.88 -3.86 -3.52
C GLY A 121 21.30 -4.24 -2.15
N VAL A 122 22.14 -4.20 -1.12
CA VAL A 122 21.75 -4.57 0.25
C VAL A 122 20.63 -3.67 0.78
N ASP A 123 20.68 -2.37 0.48
CA ASP A 123 19.65 -1.40 0.87
C ASP A 123 18.25 -1.81 0.38
N ILE A 124 18.11 -2.15 -0.91
CA ILE A 124 16.82 -2.55 -1.45
C ILE A 124 16.39 -3.91 -0.89
N MET A 125 17.33 -4.82 -0.59
CA MET A 125 17.00 -6.09 0.08
C MET A 125 16.42 -5.86 1.47
N ILE A 126 16.98 -4.94 2.27
CA ILE A 126 16.45 -4.60 3.59
C ILE A 126 15.04 -4.02 3.46
N GLY A 127 14.87 -3.02 2.59
CA GLY A 127 13.56 -2.41 2.32
C GLY A 127 12.53 -3.44 1.86
N ALA A 128 12.86 -4.24 0.86
CA ALA A 128 11.97 -5.28 0.33
C ALA A 128 11.60 -6.34 1.37
N THR A 129 12.56 -6.77 2.20
CA THR A 129 12.32 -7.77 3.25
C THR A 129 11.31 -7.26 4.27
N PHE A 130 11.47 -6.02 4.77
CA PHE A 130 10.48 -5.43 5.67
C PHE A 130 9.12 -5.23 4.99
N GLY A 131 9.10 -4.78 3.73
CA GLY A 131 7.86 -4.69 2.96
C GLY A 131 7.12 -6.03 2.85
N ILE A 132 7.84 -7.13 2.58
CA ILE A 132 7.27 -8.48 2.49
C ILE A 132 6.75 -8.95 3.86
N ILE A 133 7.54 -8.79 4.94
CA ILE A 133 7.11 -9.12 6.30
C ILE A 133 5.83 -8.36 6.67
N MET A 134 5.80 -7.05 6.37
CA MET A 134 4.64 -6.21 6.63
C MET A 134 3.41 -6.68 5.85
N TRP A 135 3.57 -7.05 4.58
CA TRP A 135 2.47 -7.60 3.77
C TRP A 135 1.99 -8.95 4.30
N LEU A 136 2.89 -9.82 4.74
CA LEU A 136 2.52 -11.08 5.41
C LEU A 136 1.73 -10.80 6.70
N ASN A 137 2.11 -9.79 7.48
CA ASN A 137 1.31 -9.33 8.62
C ASN A 137 -0.09 -8.87 8.17
N VAL A 138 -0.20 -8.14 7.04
CA VAL A 138 -1.51 -7.75 6.47
C VAL A 138 -2.35 -8.99 6.12
N ALA A 139 -1.77 -9.93 5.38
CA ALA A 139 -2.46 -11.09 4.82
C ALA A 139 -2.83 -12.14 5.87
N LEU A 140 -1.93 -12.44 6.80
CA LEU A 140 -2.03 -13.57 7.72
C LEU A 140 -2.53 -13.18 9.12
N ILE A 141 -2.35 -11.93 9.55
CA ILE A 141 -2.72 -11.49 10.90
C ILE A 141 -3.83 -10.44 10.84
N ILE A 142 -3.61 -9.32 10.16
CA ILE A 142 -4.53 -8.19 10.17
C ILE A 142 -5.85 -8.58 9.50
N TRP A 143 -5.81 -9.09 8.27
CA TRP A 143 -7.02 -9.40 7.52
C TRP A 143 -7.91 -10.49 8.17
N PRO A 144 -7.39 -11.64 8.63
CA PRO A 144 -8.22 -12.64 9.31
C PRO A 144 -8.88 -12.13 10.58
N ASN A 145 -8.20 -11.28 11.35
CA ASN A 145 -8.78 -10.67 12.54
C ASN A 145 -9.78 -9.55 12.18
N GLN A 146 -9.50 -8.74 11.18
CA GLN A 146 -10.42 -7.71 10.68
C GLN A 146 -11.74 -8.31 10.19
N LYS A 147 -11.71 -9.46 9.51
CA LYS A 147 -12.93 -10.18 9.11
C LYS A 147 -13.87 -10.46 10.28
N LYS A 148 -13.32 -10.81 11.46
CA LYS A 148 -14.12 -11.01 12.68
C LYS A 148 -14.67 -9.69 13.22
N VAL A 149 -13.81 -8.67 13.30
CA VAL A 149 -14.18 -7.32 13.79
C VAL A 149 -15.31 -6.71 12.99
N ILE A 150 -15.26 -6.80 11.66
CA ILE A 150 -16.27 -6.22 10.76
C ILE A 150 -17.44 -7.20 10.48
N GLY A 151 -17.46 -8.37 11.12
CA GLY A 151 -18.58 -9.30 11.06
C GLY A 151 -18.71 -10.11 9.77
N ILE A 152 -17.67 -10.19 8.93
CA ILE A 152 -17.63 -11.16 7.80
C ILE A 152 -17.57 -12.59 8.33
N VAL A 153 -16.85 -12.78 9.43
CA VAL A 153 -16.80 -14.07 10.15
C VAL A 153 -17.52 -13.89 11.48
N ALA A 154 -18.47 -14.78 11.77
CA ALA A 154 -19.19 -14.79 13.03
C ALA A 154 -18.22 -14.94 14.22
N ALA A 155 -18.42 -14.09 15.23
CA ALA A 155 -17.63 -14.07 16.45
C ALA A 155 -18.43 -13.34 17.54
N ASP A 156 -18.35 -13.82 18.78
CA ASP A 156 -18.93 -13.13 19.94
C ASP A 156 -18.17 -11.82 20.27
N ALA A 157 -18.70 -11.05 21.24
CA ALA A 157 -18.12 -9.76 21.61
C ALA A 157 -16.68 -9.88 22.13
N THR A 158 -16.38 -10.91 22.93
CA THR A 158 -15.05 -11.16 23.50
C THR A 158 -14.02 -11.48 22.41
N ALA A 159 -14.39 -12.36 21.48
CA ALA A 159 -13.57 -12.74 20.34
C ALA A 159 -13.34 -11.57 19.38
N LYS A 160 -14.36 -10.72 19.15
CA LYS A 160 -14.22 -9.49 18.35
C LYS A 160 -13.24 -8.50 18.98
N ALA A 161 -13.33 -8.29 20.29
CA ALA A 161 -12.42 -7.41 21.01
C ALA A 161 -10.96 -7.92 20.94
N ALA A 162 -10.75 -9.22 21.17
CA ALA A 162 -9.43 -9.85 21.07
C ALA A 162 -8.86 -9.77 19.65
N ALA A 163 -9.69 -10.01 18.62
CA ALA A 163 -9.29 -9.88 17.22
C ALA A 163 -8.90 -8.44 16.88
N GLY A 164 -9.67 -7.45 17.33
CA GLY A 164 -9.36 -6.03 17.14
C GLY A 164 -8.01 -5.66 17.75
N LYS A 165 -7.74 -6.11 18.99
CA LYS A 165 -6.44 -5.89 19.65
C LYS A 165 -5.29 -6.51 18.87
N ARG A 166 -5.43 -7.75 18.38
CA ARG A 166 -4.41 -8.43 17.57
C ARG A 166 -4.12 -7.71 16.26
N ALA A 167 -5.18 -7.31 15.53
CA ALA A 167 -5.04 -6.55 14.30
C ALA A 167 -4.34 -5.19 14.54
N LEU A 168 -4.66 -4.51 15.64
CA LEU A 168 -4.03 -3.24 16.00
C LEU A 168 -2.54 -3.40 16.32
N ILE A 169 -2.15 -4.41 17.11
CA ILE A 169 -0.74 -4.67 17.43
C ILE A 169 0.05 -4.94 16.14
N ALA A 170 -0.48 -5.79 15.25
CA ALA A 170 0.16 -6.05 13.96
C ALA A 170 0.27 -4.78 13.10
N SER A 171 -0.73 -3.90 13.12
CA SER A 171 -0.67 -2.61 12.41
C SER A 171 0.40 -1.67 12.98
N ARG A 172 0.61 -1.66 14.30
CA ARG A 172 1.68 -0.89 14.95
C ARG A 172 3.07 -1.45 14.61
N ILE A 173 3.22 -2.77 14.59
CA ILE A 173 4.46 -3.42 14.13
C ILE A 173 4.74 -3.01 12.68
N ASN A 174 3.73 -3.04 11.80
CA ASN A 174 3.92 -2.57 10.43
C ASN A 174 4.31 -1.09 10.36
N THR A 175 3.76 -0.23 11.22
CA THR A 175 4.12 1.20 11.28
C THR A 175 5.55 1.41 11.77
N MET A 176 6.01 0.60 12.72
CA MET A 176 7.40 0.62 13.16
C MET A 176 8.35 0.15 12.07
N LEU A 177 8.03 -0.96 11.39
CA LEU A 177 8.85 -1.52 10.30
C LEU A 177 8.83 -0.65 9.04
N SER A 178 7.75 0.10 8.79
CA SER A 178 7.66 0.97 7.61
C SER A 178 8.69 2.09 7.64
N ILE A 179 9.15 2.52 8.81
CA ILE A 179 10.13 3.60 8.97
C ILE A 179 11.48 3.21 8.35
N PRO A 180 12.19 2.16 8.82
CA PRO A 180 13.44 1.72 8.19
C PRO A 180 13.20 1.17 6.79
N MET A 181 12.04 0.55 6.52
CA MET A 181 11.70 0.08 5.17
C MET A 181 11.73 1.22 4.15
N LEU A 182 11.01 2.32 4.40
CA LEU A 182 10.98 3.48 3.50
C LEU A 182 12.37 4.10 3.35
N PHE A 183 13.10 4.23 4.46
CA PHE A 183 14.45 4.79 4.45
C PHE A 183 15.39 4.00 3.55
N PHE A 184 15.43 2.66 3.68
CA PHE A 184 16.31 1.83 2.87
C PHE A 184 15.84 1.66 1.42
N MET A 185 14.54 1.74 1.15
CA MET A 185 14.05 1.84 -0.23
C MET A 185 14.52 3.13 -0.91
N ALA A 186 14.48 4.27 -0.21
CA ALA A 186 15.02 5.53 -0.73
C ALA A 186 16.55 5.49 -0.87
N SER A 187 17.24 4.97 0.14
CA SER A 187 18.70 4.80 0.17
C SER A 187 19.20 4.09 -1.08
N SER A 188 18.57 2.97 -1.46
CA SER A 188 18.97 2.17 -2.62
C SER A 188 19.01 2.90 -3.96
N ALA A 189 18.23 3.98 -4.12
CA ALA A 189 18.12 4.71 -5.38
C ALA A 189 18.81 6.08 -5.37
N HIS A 190 19.11 6.64 -4.19
CA HIS A 190 19.49 8.03 -4.05
C HIS A 190 20.77 8.26 -3.26
N PHE A 191 21.05 7.43 -2.24
CA PHE A 191 22.20 7.58 -1.35
C PHE A 191 22.58 6.22 -0.76
N PRO A 192 23.09 5.26 -1.56
CA PRO A 192 23.34 3.91 -1.08
C PRO A 192 24.26 3.87 0.16
N ILE A 193 23.84 3.15 1.20
CA ILE A 193 24.57 3.06 2.47
C ILE A 193 25.42 1.79 2.52
N PHE A 194 24.89 0.66 2.03
CA PHE A 194 25.55 -0.64 2.08
C PHE A 194 26.17 -1.09 0.75
N GLY A 195 26.35 -0.18 -0.21
CA GLY A 195 26.98 -0.45 -1.52
C GLY A 195 25.99 -0.41 -2.68
#